data_AF-A0A953PZX7-F1
#
_entry.id   AF-A0A953PZX7-F1
#
_cell.length_a   1.000
_cell.length_b   1.000
_cell.length_c   1.000
_cell.angle_alpha   90.00
_cell.angle_beta   90.00
_cell.angle_gamma   90.00
#
_symmetry.space_group_name_H-M   'P 1'
#
loop_
_entity.id
_entity.type
_entity.pdbx_description
1 polymer ?
#
loop_
_entity_poly.entity_id
_entity_poly.type
_entity_poly.pdbx_seq_one_letter_code
_entity_poly.pdbx_strand_id
1 'polypeptide(L)'
;MKGSESSGGSHRVKKLGDAKGDEATQERCKAILETIAPGRVKYWPSGRDYYIELPRGGGAWWVYLRRWSEGRIAIYIYPGNTVRQARKFFESTRKQEFLGLNRKGWKIRPYLCFGFIAWGRLAHGNKLSPEQYFDYWASEEIRQIRREDNGFEDLSQRLRARRLIDAKGQREIEEDFIKTKRDFMNVCPGFELIYAWRRAEANRLDRDQRFVDAVRARTDEALRGRHKIKFTSIGSCSMFAL
;
A
#
# COMPACT_ATOMS: atom_id res chain seq x y z
N MET A 1 -5.38 -53.11 -3.88
CA MET A 1 -5.58 -51.69 -4.24
C MET A 1 -6.37 -51.03 -3.11
N LYS A 2 -5.68 -50.30 -2.23
CA LYS A 2 -6.33 -49.49 -1.19
C LYS A 2 -6.52 -48.09 -1.76
N GLY A 3 -7.77 -47.71 -2.02
CA GLY A 3 -8.14 -46.34 -2.35
C GLY A 3 -8.09 -45.51 -1.07
N SER A 4 -7.16 -44.56 -1.03
CA SER A 4 -7.11 -43.50 -0.03
C SER A 4 -8.03 -42.37 -0.48
N GLU A 5 -9.17 -42.23 0.17
CA GLU A 5 -9.98 -41.02 0.09
C GLU A 5 -9.22 -39.89 0.80
N SER A 6 -8.79 -38.89 0.03
CA SER A 6 -8.27 -37.65 0.60
C SER A 6 -9.43 -36.79 1.07
N SER A 7 -9.57 -36.67 2.39
CA SER A 7 -10.53 -35.78 3.03
C SER A 7 -10.23 -34.31 2.69
N GLY A 8 -11.08 -33.73 1.84
CA GLY A 8 -11.10 -32.30 1.56
C GLY A 8 -11.59 -31.53 2.79
N GLY A 9 -10.68 -31.21 3.70
CA GLY A 9 -10.95 -30.35 4.84
C GLY A 9 -11.17 -28.90 4.40
N SER A 10 -12.40 -28.53 4.08
CA SER A 10 -12.84 -27.14 3.92
C SER A 10 -12.56 -26.39 5.22
N HIS A 11 -11.41 -25.72 5.28
CA HIS A 11 -11.04 -24.85 6.39
C HIS A 11 -11.98 -23.65 6.37
N ARG A 12 -13.04 -23.73 7.17
CA ARG A 12 -14.02 -22.66 7.33
C ARG A 12 -13.32 -21.46 7.99
N VAL A 13 -12.89 -20.49 7.17
CA VAL A 13 -12.23 -19.27 7.65
C VAL A 13 -13.17 -18.54 8.62
N LYS A 14 -12.68 -18.24 9.82
CA LYS A 14 -13.45 -17.57 10.90
C LYS A 14 -13.83 -16.15 10.49
N LYS A 15 -15.00 -15.67 10.94
CA LYS A 15 -15.38 -14.26 10.81
C LYS A 15 -14.46 -13.38 11.67
N LEU A 16 -14.32 -12.09 11.32
CA LEU A 16 -13.48 -11.12 12.05
C LEU A 16 -13.84 -11.00 13.54
N GLY A 17 -15.14 -11.11 13.87
CA GLY A 17 -15.61 -11.10 15.25
C GLY A 17 -15.15 -12.32 16.07
N ASP A 18 -14.92 -13.44 15.40
CA ASP A 18 -14.56 -14.72 16.02
C ASP A 18 -13.05 -15.00 15.92
N ALA A 19 -12.33 -14.17 15.17
CA ALA A 19 -10.88 -14.18 15.07
C ALA A 19 -10.25 -13.67 16.39
N LYS A 20 -9.72 -14.61 17.17
CA LYS A 20 -8.92 -14.33 18.37
C LYS A 20 -7.44 -14.33 17.98
N GLY A 21 -6.75 -13.22 18.25
CA GLY A 21 -5.32 -13.04 17.92
C GLY A 21 -5.07 -12.48 16.52
N ASP A 22 -3.82 -12.10 16.27
CA ASP A 22 -3.40 -11.42 15.04
C ASP A 22 -3.41 -12.37 13.83
N GLU A 23 -3.03 -13.63 14.02
CA GLU A 23 -3.01 -14.67 12.99
C GLU A 23 -4.41 -14.95 12.43
N ALA A 24 -5.41 -15.16 13.30
CA ALA A 24 -6.78 -15.39 12.86
C ALA A 24 -7.39 -14.16 12.13
N THR A 25 -6.98 -12.96 12.53
CA THR A 25 -7.41 -11.72 11.86
C THR A 25 -6.78 -11.62 10.47
N GLN A 26 -5.51 -11.98 10.35
CA GLN A 26 -4.78 -11.98 9.09
C GLN A 26 -5.35 -12.99 8.10
N GLU A 27 -5.66 -14.22 8.53
CA GLU A 27 -6.30 -15.23 7.67
C GLU A 27 -7.66 -14.77 7.15
N ARG A 28 -8.46 -14.10 7.99
CA ARG A 28 -9.74 -13.54 7.53
C ARG A 28 -9.51 -12.40 6.53
N CYS A 29 -8.55 -11.52 6.77
CA CYS A 29 -8.20 -10.46 5.81
C CYS A 29 -7.73 -11.03 4.48
N LYS A 30 -6.89 -12.07 4.48
CA LYS A 30 -6.47 -12.82 3.29
C LYS A 30 -7.66 -13.36 2.52
N ALA A 31 -8.59 -14.05 3.18
CA ALA A 31 -9.78 -14.61 2.52
C ALA A 31 -10.67 -13.53 1.89
N ILE A 32 -10.79 -12.36 2.53
CA ILE A 32 -11.49 -11.20 1.96
C ILE A 32 -10.76 -10.71 0.70
N LEU A 33 -9.44 -10.55 0.73
CA LEU A 33 -8.66 -10.15 -0.44
C LEU A 33 -8.78 -11.16 -1.58
N GLU A 34 -8.79 -12.47 -1.27
CA GLU A 34 -8.96 -13.55 -2.26
C GLU A 34 -10.33 -13.50 -2.92
N THR A 35 -11.37 -13.13 -2.17
CA THR A 35 -12.72 -12.92 -2.71
C THR A 35 -12.78 -11.67 -3.60
N ILE A 36 -12.03 -10.61 -3.25
CA ILE A 36 -12.01 -9.36 -4.02
C ILE A 36 -11.27 -9.53 -5.35
N ALA A 37 -10.10 -10.19 -5.32
CA ALA A 37 -9.22 -10.37 -6.45
C ALA A 37 -8.69 -11.81 -6.53
N PRO A 38 -9.54 -12.77 -6.97
CA PRO A 38 -9.15 -14.18 -7.09
C PRO A 38 -7.88 -14.36 -7.93
N GLY A 39 -6.96 -15.20 -7.44
CA GLY A 39 -5.68 -15.49 -8.12
C GLY A 39 -4.63 -14.37 -8.06
N ARG A 40 -4.94 -13.20 -7.49
CA ARG A 40 -4.03 -12.04 -7.42
C ARG A 40 -3.49 -11.74 -6.03
N VAL A 41 -3.91 -12.50 -5.02
CA VAL A 41 -3.39 -12.36 -3.66
C VAL A 41 -2.03 -13.05 -3.56
N LYS A 42 -1.05 -12.34 -3.02
CA LYS A 42 0.33 -12.80 -2.80
C LYS A 42 0.70 -12.61 -1.33
N TYR A 43 1.64 -13.41 -0.86
CA TYR A 43 2.24 -13.27 0.47
C TYR A 43 3.57 -12.51 0.36
N TRP A 44 3.82 -11.58 1.26
CA TRP A 44 5.09 -10.87 1.40
C TRP A 44 5.83 -11.38 2.65
N PRO A 45 6.83 -12.25 2.52
CA PRO A 45 7.46 -12.90 3.67
C PRO A 45 8.07 -11.95 4.70
N SER A 46 8.78 -10.90 4.24
CA SER A 46 9.48 -9.97 5.13
C SER A 46 8.54 -9.08 5.94
N GLY A 47 7.36 -8.76 5.40
CA GLY A 47 6.32 -8.03 6.13
C GLY A 47 5.28 -8.95 6.77
N ARG A 48 5.41 -10.27 6.57
CA ARG A 48 4.45 -11.29 6.99
C ARG A 48 3.01 -10.89 6.70
N ASP A 49 2.72 -10.48 5.47
CA ASP A 49 1.42 -9.89 5.11
C ASP A 49 0.92 -10.37 3.74
N TYR A 50 -0.39 -10.34 3.56
CA TYR A 50 -1.04 -10.62 2.28
C TYR A 50 -1.46 -9.34 1.58
N TYR A 51 -1.37 -9.34 0.25
CA TYR A 51 -1.74 -8.19 -0.58
C TYR A 51 -2.30 -8.62 -1.92
N ILE A 52 -3.14 -7.77 -2.51
CA ILE A 52 -3.52 -7.87 -3.93
C ILE A 52 -2.42 -7.24 -4.77
N GLU A 53 -1.86 -8.02 -5.70
CA GLU A 53 -0.97 -7.50 -6.74
C GLU A 53 -1.80 -6.83 -7.84
N LEU A 54 -1.64 -5.52 -8.01
CA LEU A 54 -2.26 -4.74 -9.08
C LEU A 54 -1.44 -4.86 -10.38
N PRO A 55 -2.05 -4.61 -11.57
CA PRO A 55 -1.33 -4.69 -12.83
C PRO A 55 -0.10 -3.78 -12.85
N ARG A 56 1.01 -4.29 -13.40
CA ARG A 56 2.21 -3.49 -13.59
C ARG A 56 1.94 -2.36 -14.58
N GLY A 57 2.61 -1.22 -14.37
CA GLY A 57 2.41 0.00 -15.17
C GLY A 57 1.70 1.11 -14.41
N GLY A 58 1.17 0.81 -13.23
CA GLY A 58 0.49 1.79 -12.40
C GLY A 58 1.30 2.52 -11.34
N GLY A 59 0.73 3.62 -10.86
CA GLY A 59 1.27 4.41 -9.74
C GLY A 59 1.23 3.70 -8.38
N ALA A 60 0.51 2.59 -8.23
CA ALA A 60 0.52 1.71 -7.05
C ALA A 60 0.41 0.26 -7.51
N TRP A 61 1.09 -0.66 -6.82
CA TRP A 61 1.11 -2.09 -7.19
C TRP A 61 0.50 -3.02 -6.13
N TRP A 62 0.26 -2.53 -4.91
CA TRP A 62 -0.16 -3.38 -3.80
C TRP A 62 -1.30 -2.75 -3.03
N VAL A 63 -2.29 -3.58 -2.68
CA VAL A 63 -3.37 -3.26 -1.75
C VAL A 63 -3.33 -4.27 -0.62
N TYR A 64 -3.15 -3.80 0.61
CA TYR A 64 -3.16 -4.62 1.81
C TYR A 64 -4.47 -4.42 2.56
N LEU A 65 -4.96 -5.47 3.21
CA LEU A 65 -5.99 -5.39 4.24
C LEU A 65 -5.42 -6.03 5.50
N ARG A 66 -5.25 -5.23 6.56
CA ARG A 66 -4.61 -5.71 7.79
C ARG A 66 -5.04 -4.88 8.98
N ARG A 67 -4.63 -5.30 10.17
CA ARG A 67 -4.85 -4.57 11.41
C ARG A 67 -4.12 -3.22 11.38
N TRP A 68 -4.80 -2.19 11.83
CA TRP A 68 -4.25 -0.88 12.16
C TRP A 68 -4.33 -0.67 13.68
N SER A 69 -3.53 0.26 14.21
CA SER A 69 -3.40 0.51 15.66
C SER A 69 -4.77 0.56 16.37
N GLU A 70 -4.80 0.11 17.63
CA GLU A 70 -6.03 -0.01 18.44
C GLU A 70 -7.05 -1.05 17.94
N GLY A 71 -6.62 -2.02 17.10
CA GLY A 71 -7.49 -3.12 16.67
C GLY A 71 -8.45 -2.78 15.53
N ARG A 72 -8.23 -1.65 14.85
CA ARG A 72 -8.95 -1.29 13.62
C ARG A 72 -8.52 -2.22 12.48
N ILE A 73 -9.36 -2.38 11.46
CA ILE A 73 -8.99 -3.06 10.21
C ILE A 73 -8.86 -1.98 9.15
N ALA A 74 -7.80 -2.01 8.35
CA ALA A 74 -7.51 -0.96 7.39
C ALA A 74 -7.00 -1.47 6.05
N ILE A 75 -7.38 -0.77 5.00
CA ILE A 75 -6.74 -0.83 3.69
C ILE A 75 -5.48 0.03 3.72
N TYR A 76 -4.38 -0.49 3.20
CA TYR A 76 -3.18 0.28 2.89
C TYR A 76 -2.86 0.22 1.41
N ILE A 77 -2.52 1.37 0.83
CA ILE A 77 -2.01 1.49 -0.53
C ILE A 77 -0.81 2.44 -0.49
N TYR A 78 0.28 2.08 -1.15
CA TYR A 78 1.50 2.88 -1.24
C TYR A 78 1.77 3.32 -2.68
N PRO A 79 1.05 4.33 -3.21
CA PRO A 79 1.40 4.90 -4.49
C PRO A 79 2.81 5.51 -4.44
N GLY A 80 3.58 5.33 -5.51
CA GLY A 80 4.93 5.90 -5.64
C GLY A 80 6.04 5.18 -4.87
N ASN A 81 5.84 3.92 -4.46
CA ASN A 81 6.80 3.18 -3.63
C ASN A 81 8.07 2.70 -4.38
N THR A 82 8.10 2.83 -5.71
CA THR A 82 9.28 2.63 -6.56
C THR A 82 9.44 3.85 -7.46
N VAL A 83 10.63 4.08 -8.03
CA VAL A 83 10.86 5.17 -9.00
C VAL A 83 9.85 5.13 -10.15
N ARG A 84 9.59 3.93 -10.69
CA ARG A 84 8.62 3.74 -11.78
C ARG A 84 7.19 4.06 -11.35
N GLN A 85 6.77 3.61 -10.16
CA GLN A 85 5.47 3.96 -9.61
C GLN A 85 5.37 5.47 -9.35
N ALA A 86 6.41 6.10 -8.82
CA ALA A 86 6.39 7.50 -8.44
C ALA A 86 6.25 8.38 -9.69
N ARG A 87 7.06 8.15 -10.73
CA ARG A 87 6.91 8.79 -12.04
C ARG A 87 5.47 8.67 -12.57
N LYS A 88 4.97 7.42 -12.68
CA LYS A 88 3.61 7.19 -13.19
C LYS A 88 2.54 7.82 -12.31
N PHE A 89 2.74 7.84 -11.00
CA PHE A 89 1.82 8.46 -10.05
C PHE A 89 1.73 9.97 -10.29
N PHE A 90 2.84 10.72 -10.31
CA PHE A 90 2.78 12.17 -10.52
C PHE A 90 2.42 12.57 -11.95
N GLU A 91 2.78 11.76 -12.96
CA GLU A 91 2.39 12.00 -14.35
C GLU A 91 0.87 11.90 -14.58
N SER A 92 0.19 10.95 -13.92
CA SER A 92 -1.21 10.61 -14.23
C SER A 92 -2.22 11.05 -13.17
N THR A 93 -1.76 11.44 -11.98
CA THR A 93 -2.66 11.74 -10.87
C THR A 93 -3.10 13.19 -10.90
N ARG A 94 -4.41 13.40 -10.94
CA ARG A 94 -5.01 14.71 -10.68
C ARG A 94 -4.96 15.01 -9.19
N LYS A 95 -4.14 16.00 -8.80
CA LYS A 95 -3.91 16.41 -7.40
C LYS A 95 -5.21 16.54 -6.60
N GLN A 96 -6.18 17.29 -7.12
CA GLN A 96 -7.44 17.58 -6.41
C GLN A 96 -8.29 16.33 -6.16
N GLU A 97 -8.34 15.41 -7.14
CA GLU A 97 -9.06 14.14 -6.97
C GLU A 97 -8.39 13.25 -5.92
N PHE A 98 -7.06 13.19 -5.94
CA PHE A 98 -6.28 12.42 -4.98
C PHE A 98 -6.41 12.94 -3.55
N LEU A 99 -6.15 14.24 -3.34
CA LEU A 99 -6.22 14.86 -2.02
C LEU A 99 -7.66 14.96 -1.51
N GLY A 100 -8.64 15.01 -2.42
CA GLY A 100 -10.06 14.93 -2.12
C GLY A 100 -10.48 13.63 -1.41
N LEU A 101 -9.70 12.56 -1.49
CA LEU A 101 -9.95 11.32 -0.73
C LEU A 101 -9.95 11.55 0.78
N ASN A 102 -9.24 12.57 1.27
CA ASN A 102 -9.25 12.92 2.70
C ASN A 102 -10.67 13.25 3.20
N ARG A 103 -11.47 13.94 2.39
CA ARG A 103 -12.87 14.25 2.70
C ARG A 103 -13.77 13.01 2.74
N LYS A 104 -13.30 11.90 2.16
CA LYS A 104 -13.99 10.61 2.14
C LYS A 104 -13.52 9.64 3.23
N GLY A 105 -12.70 10.13 4.17
CA GLY A 105 -12.20 9.36 5.32
C GLY A 105 -10.85 8.68 5.11
N TRP A 106 -10.18 8.91 3.98
CA TRP A 106 -8.82 8.41 3.77
C TRP A 106 -7.79 9.27 4.49
N LYS A 107 -6.86 8.65 5.20
CA LYS A 107 -5.63 9.34 5.61
C LYS A 107 -4.63 9.29 4.47
N ILE A 108 -4.08 10.45 4.13
CA ILE A 108 -3.06 10.62 3.11
C ILE A 108 -1.82 11.17 3.79
N ARG A 109 -0.68 10.49 3.65
CA ARG A 109 0.58 10.90 4.26
C ARG A 109 1.70 10.84 3.24
N PRO A 110 2.59 11.85 3.20
CA PRO A 110 3.85 11.74 2.48
C PRO A 110 4.63 10.50 2.91
N TYR A 111 5.18 9.77 1.93
CA TYR A 111 5.90 8.52 2.15
C TYR A 111 7.12 8.49 1.23
N LEU A 112 8.22 9.13 1.67
CA LEU A 112 9.46 9.20 0.91
C LEU A 112 10.32 7.97 1.25
N CYS A 113 10.69 7.19 0.23
CA CYS A 113 11.58 6.05 0.40
C CYS A 113 12.86 6.18 -0.41
N PHE A 114 13.97 5.66 0.12
CA PHE A 114 15.23 5.50 -0.61
C PHE A 114 15.58 4.04 -0.79
N GLY A 115 15.74 3.58 -2.03
CA GLY A 115 16.07 2.19 -2.34
C GLY A 115 17.42 2.01 -3.03
N PHE A 116 17.99 0.80 -2.93
CA PHE A 116 19.18 0.42 -3.70
C PHE A 116 18.93 -0.74 -4.69
N ILE A 117 18.06 -1.72 -4.40
CA ILE A 117 17.75 -2.82 -5.36
C ILE A 117 16.30 -3.30 -5.21
N ALA A 118 15.90 -3.74 -4.01
CA ALA A 118 14.59 -4.39 -3.81
C ALA A 118 13.73 -3.76 -2.70
N TRP A 119 14.31 -2.92 -1.85
CA TRP A 119 13.61 -2.33 -0.71
C TRP A 119 13.99 -0.87 -0.52
N GLY A 120 13.00 -0.06 -0.17
CA GLY A 120 13.15 1.35 0.15
C GLY A 120 13.06 1.57 1.66
N ARG A 121 14.01 2.31 2.24
CA ARG A 121 13.91 2.78 3.62
C ARG A 121 13.08 4.04 3.67
N LEU A 122 12.07 4.07 4.54
CA LEU A 122 11.24 5.26 4.77
C LEU A 122 12.09 6.36 5.40
N ALA A 123 12.11 7.52 4.77
CA ALA A 123 12.74 8.72 5.29
C ALA A 123 11.92 9.30 6.44
N HIS A 124 12.60 9.72 7.51
CA HIS A 124 11.96 10.36 8.65
C HIS A 124 11.92 11.88 8.54
N GLY A 125 10.95 12.47 9.23
CA GLY A 125 10.99 13.89 9.56
C GLY A 125 10.39 14.84 8.54
N ASN A 126 9.70 14.35 7.51
CA ASN A 126 8.96 15.21 6.59
C ASN A 126 8.02 16.14 7.36
N LYS A 127 8.12 17.44 7.09
CA LYS A 127 7.27 18.49 7.68
C LYS A 127 6.30 19.11 6.67
N LEU A 128 6.33 18.69 5.40
CA LEU A 128 5.38 19.18 4.39
C LEU A 128 4.01 18.54 4.59
N SER A 129 2.96 19.34 4.37
CA SER A 129 1.59 18.84 4.18
C SER A 129 1.52 17.93 2.93
N PRO A 130 0.51 17.05 2.81
CA PRO A 130 0.30 16.25 1.60
C PRO A 130 0.24 17.10 0.33
N GLU A 131 -0.38 18.28 0.39
CA GLU A 131 -0.50 19.25 -0.69
C GLU A 131 0.88 19.76 -1.13
N GLN A 132 1.67 20.30 -0.20
CA GLN A 132 3.00 20.86 -0.46
C GLN A 132 3.97 19.77 -0.96
N TYR A 133 3.90 18.58 -0.37
CA TYR A 133 4.71 17.44 -0.79
C TYR A 133 4.35 17.00 -2.21
N PHE A 134 3.06 16.99 -2.56
CA PHE A 134 2.63 16.69 -3.92
C PHE A 134 3.21 17.71 -4.91
N ASP A 135 3.06 19.00 -4.63
CA ASP A 135 3.52 20.07 -5.54
C ASP A 135 5.02 20.01 -5.76
N TYR A 136 5.79 19.81 -4.69
CA TYR A 136 7.23 19.66 -4.76
C TYR A 136 7.60 18.53 -5.73
N TRP A 137 7.12 17.31 -5.50
CA TRP A 137 7.51 16.16 -6.31
C TRP A 137 6.90 16.13 -7.71
N ALA A 138 5.80 16.84 -7.93
CA ALA A 138 5.24 17.04 -9.28
C ALA A 138 6.13 17.97 -10.14
N SER A 139 6.88 18.88 -9.51
CA SER A 139 7.84 19.78 -10.20
C SER A 139 9.25 19.21 -10.33
N GLU A 140 9.55 18.11 -9.64
CA GLU A 140 10.90 17.56 -9.53
C GLU A 140 11.11 16.36 -10.44
N GLU A 141 12.32 16.21 -10.96
CA GLU A 141 12.69 15.02 -11.69
C GLU A 141 12.85 13.82 -10.74
N ILE A 142 11.93 12.87 -10.84
CA ILE A 142 12.00 11.62 -10.07
C ILE A 142 12.97 10.69 -10.77
N ARG A 143 14.14 10.42 -10.18
CA ARG A 143 15.16 9.57 -10.78
C ARG A 143 16.02 8.83 -9.77
N GLN A 144 16.86 7.96 -10.32
CA GLN A 144 18.00 7.42 -9.63
C GLN A 144 19.10 8.49 -9.55
N ILE A 145 19.61 8.72 -8.35
CA ILE A 145 20.75 9.60 -8.09
C ILE A 145 22.01 8.75 -8.14
N ARG A 146 23.05 9.24 -8.82
CA ARG A 146 24.38 8.61 -8.88
C ARG A 146 25.26 9.19 -7.77
N ARG A 147 26.25 8.42 -7.33
CA ARG A 147 27.24 8.88 -6.34
C ARG A 147 28.16 9.97 -6.91
N GLU A 148 28.48 9.86 -8.19
CA GLU A 148 29.33 10.80 -8.92
C GLU A 148 28.87 12.25 -8.68
N ASP A 149 29.82 13.17 -8.68
CA ASP A 149 29.61 14.60 -8.48
C ASP A 149 28.82 14.94 -7.20
N ASN A 150 29.12 14.25 -6.08
CA ASN A 150 28.49 14.46 -4.77
C ASN A 150 26.96 14.30 -4.77
N GLY A 151 26.40 13.52 -5.69
CA GLY A 151 24.95 13.45 -5.87
C GLY A 151 24.17 13.03 -4.63
N PHE A 152 24.76 12.22 -3.74
CA PHE A 152 24.10 11.79 -2.50
C PHE A 152 24.07 12.89 -1.44
N GLU A 153 25.20 13.58 -1.26
CA GLU A 153 25.37 14.71 -0.36
C GLU A 153 24.44 15.85 -0.77
N ASP A 154 24.43 16.19 -2.05
CA ASP A 154 23.60 17.25 -2.61
C ASP A 154 22.11 16.95 -2.45
N LEU A 155 21.70 15.70 -2.73
CA LEU A 155 20.33 15.26 -2.47
C LEU A 155 20.00 15.42 -0.98
N SER A 156 20.85 14.90 -0.10
CA SER A 156 20.60 14.90 1.35
C SER A 156 20.45 16.33 1.89
N GLN A 157 21.36 17.23 1.52
CA GLN A 157 21.30 18.64 1.90
C GLN A 157 20.04 19.33 1.35
N ARG A 158 19.71 19.10 0.07
CA ARG A 158 18.51 19.67 -0.55
C ARG A 158 17.23 19.22 0.14
N LEU A 159 17.10 17.92 0.43
CA LEU A 159 15.92 17.37 1.12
C LEU A 159 15.79 17.93 2.55
N ARG A 160 16.92 18.10 3.25
CA ARG A 160 16.96 18.71 4.58
C ARG A 160 16.54 20.18 4.53
N ALA A 161 17.09 20.96 3.60
CA ALA A 161 16.74 22.36 3.40
C ALA A 161 15.25 22.55 3.04
N ARG A 162 14.68 21.61 2.28
CA ARG A 162 13.26 21.59 1.92
C ARG A 162 12.36 20.96 3.00
N ARG A 163 12.92 20.57 4.15
CA ARG A 163 12.19 19.96 5.29
C ARG A 163 11.45 18.66 4.92
N LEU A 164 11.93 17.95 3.89
CA LEU A 164 11.46 16.62 3.49
C LEU A 164 12.04 15.52 4.37
N ILE A 165 13.21 15.78 4.95
CA ILE A 165 13.84 14.93 5.96
C ILE A 165 14.27 15.75 7.17
N ASP A 166 14.35 15.09 8.33
CA ASP A 166 14.98 15.68 9.51
C ASP A 166 16.45 15.28 9.68
N ALA A 167 17.08 15.63 10.82
CA ALA A 167 18.46 15.24 11.12
C ALA A 167 18.64 13.72 11.26
N LYS A 168 17.58 13.00 11.66
CA LYS A 168 17.61 11.55 11.69
C LYS A 168 17.59 10.99 10.26
N GLY A 169 16.68 11.48 9.41
CA GLY A 169 16.63 11.07 8.01
C GLY A 169 17.94 11.37 7.26
N GLN A 170 18.59 12.51 7.54
CA GLN A 170 19.90 12.82 6.98
C GLN A 170 20.98 11.82 7.40
N ARG A 171 21.03 11.44 8.69
CA ARG A 171 21.97 10.42 9.20
C ARG A 171 21.71 9.05 8.58
N GLU A 172 20.45 8.66 8.38
CA GLU A 172 20.12 7.39 7.73
C GLU A 172 20.58 7.36 6.27
N ILE A 173 20.43 8.46 5.52
CA ILE A 173 21.01 8.57 4.17
C ILE A 173 22.54 8.42 4.23
N GLU A 174 23.18 9.05 5.22
CA GLU A 174 24.62 9.00 5.38
C GLU A 174 25.12 7.57 5.65
N GLU A 175 24.51 6.89 6.62
CA GLU A 175 24.86 5.53 7.04
C GLU A 175 24.54 4.50 5.96
N ASP A 176 23.37 4.61 5.31
CA ASP A 176 22.91 3.61 4.35
C ASP A 176 23.49 3.81 2.96
N PHE A 177 23.85 5.03 2.56
CA PHE A 177 24.28 5.31 1.19
C PHE A 177 25.65 5.96 1.14
N ILE A 178 25.86 7.12 1.76
CA ILE A 178 27.11 7.89 1.62
C ILE A 178 28.33 7.07 2.08
N LYS A 179 28.26 6.49 3.29
CA LYS A 179 29.33 5.70 3.91
C LYS A 179 29.49 4.28 3.35
N THR A 180 28.72 3.92 2.34
CA THR A 180 28.73 2.57 1.74
C THR A 180 29.41 2.58 0.37
N LYS A 181 29.55 1.41 -0.25
CA LYS A 181 30.02 1.26 -1.65
C LYS A 181 28.88 1.30 -2.68
N ARG A 182 27.73 1.89 -2.34
CA ARG A 182 26.58 1.96 -3.26
C ARG A 182 26.81 3.05 -4.31
N ASP A 183 26.61 2.74 -5.59
CA ASP A 183 26.88 3.71 -6.68
C ASP A 183 25.65 4.51 -7.10
N PHE A 184 24.49 4.17 -6.54
CA PHE A 184 23.26 4.90 -6.79
C PHE A 184 22.27 4.85 -5.62
N MET A 185 21.26 5.70 -5.68
CA MET A 185 20.14 5.76 -4.77
C MET A 185 18.86 6.02 -5.55
N ASN A 186 17.86 5.16 -5.38
CA ASN A 186 16.54 5.35 -5.94
C ASN A 186 15.72 6.25 -5.03
N VAL A 187 15.25 7.38 -5.54
CA VAL A 187 14.35 8.28 -4.82
C VAL A 187 12.90 7.94 -5.19
N CYS A 188 12.14 7.45 -4.21
CA CYS A 188 10.77 6.98 -4.39
C CYS A 188 9.82 7.87 -3.57
N PRO A 189 9.42 9.04 -4.10
CA PRO A 189 8.53 9.95 -3.39
C PRO A 189 7.08 9.47 -3.51
N GLY A 190 6.64 8.63 -2.59
CA GLY A 190 5.29 8.11 -2.57
C GLY A 190 4.36 8.81 -1.59
N PHE A 191 3.18 8.21 -1.45
CA PHE A 191 2.25 8.47 -0.35
C PHE A 191 1.86 7.16 0.31
N GLU A 192 1.51 7.23 1.60
CA GLU A 192 0.76 6.20 2.31
C GLU A 192 -0.71 6.61 2.31
N LEU A 193 -1.57 5.70 1.85
CA LEU A 193 -3.01 5.87 1.81
C LEU A 193 -3.68 4.84 2.72
N ILE A 194 -4.46 5.30 3.71
CA ILE A 194 -5.10 4.44 4.71
C ILE A 194 -6.60 4.75 4.80
N TYR A 195 -7.43 3.73 4.68
CA TYR A 195 -8.83 3.78 5.11
C TYR A 195 -9.04 2.72 6.17
N ALA A 196 -9.73 3.05 7.26
CA ALA A 196 -9.91 2.10 8.35
C ALA A 196 -11.32 2.09 8.92
N TRP A 197 -11.75 0.90 9.31
CA TRP A 197 -12.96 0.65 10.06
C TRP A 197 -12.62 0.43 11.54
N ARG A 198 -13.50 0.90 12.42
CA ARG A 198 -13.47 0.47 13.83
C ARG A 198 -13.70 -1.03 13.90
N ARG A 199 -13.09 -1.71 14.88
CA ARG A 199 -13.22 -3.17 15.01
C ARG A 199 -14.67 -3.63 15.08
N ALA A 200 -15.50 -2.97 15.89
CA ALA A 200 -16.92 -3.26 16.01
C ALA A 200 -17.67 -3.13 14.68
N GLU A 201 -17.34 -2.11 13.87
CA GLU A 201 -17.95 -1.90 12.56
C GLU A 201 -17.53 -2.99 11.57
N ALA A 202 -16.22 -3.27 11.48
CA ALA A 202 -15.70 -4.34 10.62
C ALA A 202 -16.32 -5.70 10.99
N ASN A 203 -16.41 -6.01 12.29
CA ASN A 203 -17.03 -7.24 12.78
C ASN A 203 -18.52 -7.33 12.44
N ARG A 204 -19.27 -6.23 12.55
CA ARG A 204 -20.68 -6.18 12.17
C ARG A 204 -20.84 -6.42 10.68
N LEU A 205 -20.12 -5.67 9.85
CA LEU A 205 -20.14 -5.83 8.39
C LEU A 205 -19.76 -7.25 7.97
N ASP A 206 -18.78 -7.86 8.63
CA ASP A 206 -18.32 -9.21 8.29
C ASP A 206 -19.32 -10.28 8.73
N ARG A 207 -19.98 -10.07 9.87
CA ARG A 207 -21.08 -10.92 10.33
C ARG A 207 -22.24 -10.92 9.35
N ASP A 208 -22.58 -9.74 8.84
CA ASP A 208 -23.66 -9.48 7.90
C ASP A 208 -23.26 -9.78 6.45
N GLN A 209 -22.06 -10.36 6.21
CA GLN A 209 -21.52 -10.69 4.88
C GLN A 209 -21.33 -9.50 3.93
N ARG A 210 -21.26 -8.28 4.45
CA ARG A 210 -21.11 -7.02 3.70
C ARG A 210 -19.70 -6.46 3.68
N PHE A 211 -18.77 -7.04 4.46
CA PHE A 211 -17.43 -6.47 4.60
C PHE A 211 -16.58 -6.61 3.33
N VAL A 212 -16.74 -7.69 2.57
CA VAL A 212 -16.09 -7.86 1.26
C VAL A 212 -16.43 -6.69 0.33
N ASP A 213 -17.72 -6.35 0.21
CA ASP A 213 -18.17 -5.25 -0.64
C ASP A 213 -17.70 -3.89 -0.12
N ALA A 214 -17.68 -3.71 1.20
CA ALA A 214 -17.14 -2.49 1.82
C ALA A 214 -15.65 -2.29 1.49
N VAL A 215 -14.84 -3.35 1.57
CA VAL A 215 -13.42 -3.31 1.23
C VAL A 215 -13.22 -3.11 -0.27
N ARG A 216 -14.00 -3.78 -1.12
CA ARG A 216 -13.97 -3.58 -2.58
C ARG A 216 -14.29 -2.14 -2.95
N ALA A 217 -15.39 -1.59 -2.43
CA ALA A 217 -15.83 -0.23 -2.73
C ALA A 217 -14.77 0.82 -2.35
N ARG A 218 -14.11 0.67 -1.20
CA ARG A 218 -13.01 1.56 -0.79
C ARG A 218 -11.77 1.36 -1.64
N THR A 219 -11.39 0.12 -1.95
CA THR A 219 -10.26 -0.17 -2.85
C THR A 219 -10.49 0.49 -4.22
N ASP A 220 -11.67 0.33 -4.80
CA ASP A 220 -12.02 0.95 -6.07
C ASP A 220 -12.03 2.47 -5.98
N GLU A 221 -12.58 3.06 -4.91
CA GLU A 221 -12.56 4.51 -4.69
C GLU A 221 -11.14 5.09 -4.70
N ALA A 222 -10.18 4.43 -4.04
CA ALA A 222 -8.80 4.89 -4.01
C ALA A 222 -8.08 4.74 -5.37
N LEU A 223 -8.45 3.73 -6.15
CA LEU A 223 -7.85 3.41 -7.45
C LEU A 223 -8.54 4.12 -8.63
N ARG A 224 -9.77 4.60 -8.45
CA ARG A 224 -10.49 5.45 -9.41
C ARG A 224 -9.67 6.72 -9.68
N GLY A 225 -9.48 7.01 -10.96
CA GLY A 225 -8.62 8.10 -11.43
C GLY A 225 -7.15 7.69 -11.67
N ARG A 226 -6.75 6.46 -11.32
CA ARG A 226 -5.36 6.01 -11.49
C ARG A 226 -5.19 4.74 -12.30
N HIS A 227 -6.15 3.81 -12.29
CA HIS A 227 -6.16 2.64 -13.17
C HIS A 227 -7.59 2.26 -13.56
N LYS A 228 -7.82 1.87 -14.81
CA LYS A 228 -9.00 1.05 -15.18
C LYS A 228 -8.79 -0.38 -14.64
N ILE A 229 -8.72 -0.57 -13.32
CA ILE A 229 -8.83 -1.91 -12.73
C ILE A 229 -10.32 -2.16 -12.54
N LYS A 230 -10.95 -2.75 -13.55
CA LYS A 230 -12.20 -3.47 -13.33
C LYS A 230 -11.80 -4.81 -12.72
N PHE A 231 -12.01 -4.98 -11.41
CA PHE A 231 -12.14 -6.33 -10.89
C PHE A 231 -13.38 -6.91 -11.57
N THR A 232 -13.19 -7.86 -12.48
CA THR A 232 -14.31 -8.54 -13.14
C THR A 232 -15.23 -9.08 -12.05
N SER A 233 -16.49 -8.63 -12.05
CA SER A 233 -17.53 -9.19 -11.19
C SER A 233 -17.65 -10.67 -11.52
N ILE A 234 -17.37 -11.54 -10.54
CA ILE A 234 -17.93 -12.89 -10.61
C ILE A 234 -19.42 -12.70 -10.37
N GLY A 235 -20.21 -13.16 -11.34
CA GLY A 235 -21.64 -12.98 -11.37
C GLY A 235 -22.30 -13.39 -10.06
N SER A 236 -23.34 -12.64 -9.70
CA SER A 236 -24.40 -13.12 -8.84
C SER A 236 -24.85 -14.48 -9.36
N CYS A 237 -24.39 -15.55 -8.72
CA CYS A 237 -25.03 -16.85 -8.83
C CYS A 237 -26.32 -16.74 -8.04
N SER A 238 -27.35 -16.20 -8.70
CA SER A 238 -28.72 -16.30 -8.25
C SER A 238 -29.04 -17.79 -8.17
N MET A 239 -29.22 -18.29 -6.96
CA MET A 239 -29.98 -19.51 -6.72
C MET A 239 -31.36 -19.33 -7.36
N PHE A 240 -31.58 -19.94 -8.51
CA PHE A 240 -32.91 -20.41 -8.86
C PHE A 240 -32.98 -21.85 -8.41
N ALA A 241 -33.63 -22.03 -7.26
CA ALA A 241 -34.35 -23.26 -6.99
C ALA A 241 -35.54 -23.32 -7.94
N LEU A 242 -35.62 -24.41 -8.70
CA LEU A 242 -36.82 -25.19 -9.00
C LEU A 242 -36.37 -26.52 -9.61
#